data_AF-A0A6J7IUE8-F1
#
_entry.id   AF-A0A6J7IUE8-F1
#
_cell.length_a   1.000
_cell.length_b   1.000
_cell.length_c   1.000
_cell.angle_alpha   90.00
_cell.angle_beta   90.00
_cell.angle_gamma   90.00
#
_symmetry.space_group_name_H-M   'P 1'
#
loop_
_entity.id
_entity.type
_entity.pdbx_description
1 polymer ?
#
loop_
_entity_poly.entity_id
_entity_poly.type
_entity_poly.pdbx_seq_one_letter_code
_entity_poly.pdbx_strand_id
1 'polypeptide(L)'
;MASYSDVLRGDSDTWDTVRFIRQVPLPRAAGPAYAVLFAGAASTLSAEQARLLRIRRTPLAVTRPTVAAALGALALAVGSQSGALRNARHRISRLNVAA
;
A
#
# COMPACT_ATOMS: atom_id res chain seq x y z
N MET A 1 7.12 -22.20 -2.31
CA MET A 1 6.77 -21.37 -3.49
C MET A 1 5.26 -21.39 -3.59
N ALA A 2 4.60 -20.23 -3.45
CA ALA A 2 3.15 -20.16 -3.50
C ALA A 2 2.67 -20.53 -4.92
N SER A 3 1.75 -21.50 -5.01
CA SER A 3 1.09 -21.88 -6.25
C SER A 3 0.01 -20.85 -6.61
N TYR A 4 0.15 -20.17 -7.75
CA TYR A 4 -0.86 -19.22 -8.23
C TYR A 4 -2.02 -19.96 -8.91
N SER A 5 -3.25 -19.71 -8.46
CA SER A 5 -4.48 -20.19 -9.09
C SER A 5 -5.45 -19.02 -9.31
N ASP A 6 -6.24 -19.04 -10.38
CA ASP A 6 -7.23 -17.99 -10.71
C ASP A 6 -8.38 -17.89 -9.69
N VAL A 7 -8.47 -18.84 -8.77
CA VAL A 7 -9.44 -18.85 -7.67
C VAL A 7 -8.87 -18.12 -6.46
N LEU A 8 -9.61 -17.12 -5.97
CA LEU A 8 -9.28 -16.41 -4.74
C LEU A 8 -9.37 -17.37 -3.54
N ARG A 9 -8.24 -17.63 -2.87
CA ARG A 9 -8.16 -18.58 -1.75
C ARG A 9 -7.46 -17.95 -0.54
N GLY A 10 -7.98 -18.23 0.66
CA GLY A 10 -7.28 -17.95 1.92
C GLY A 10 -6.61 -19.23 2.43
N ASP A 11 -5.29 -19.27 2.41
CA ASP A 11 -4.47 -20.37 2.92
C ASP A 11 -3.45 -19.89 3.97
N SER A 12 -2.64 -20.81 4.51
CA SER A 12 -1.62 -20.49 5.52
C SER A 12 -0.62 -19.46 5.05
N ASP A 13 -0.12 -19.59 3.82
CA ASP A 13 0.90 -18.73 3.24
C ASP A 13 0.36 -17.31 3.03
N THR A 14 -0.92 -17.21 2.62
CA THR A 14 -1.64 -15.94 2.50
C THR A 14 -1.82 -15.30 3.87
N TRP A 15 -2.21 -16.06 4.89
CA TRP A 15 -2.40 -15.50 6.24
C TRP A 15 -1.07 -15.05 6.85
N ASP A 16 0.03 -15.74 6.58
CA ASP A 16 1.36 -15.31 6.98
C ASP A 16 1.77 -14.01 6.29
N THR A 17 1.46 -13.88 5.01
CA THR A 17 1.67 -12.63 4.26
C THR A 17 0.83 -11.49 4.85
N VAL A 18 -0.45 -11.72 5.13
CA VAL A 18 -1.32 -10.73 5.77
C VAL A 18 -0.81 -10.36 7.16
N ARG A 19 -0.33 -11.32 7.94
CA ARG A 19 0.27 -11.09 9.27
C ARG A 19 1.52 -10.20 9.16
N PHE A 20 2.41 -10.50 8.21
CA PHE A 20 3.59 -9.69 7.95
C PHE A 20 3.22 -8.25 7.58
N ILE A 21 2.28 -8.06 6.66
CA ILE A 21 1.78 -6.74 6.27
C ILE A 21 1.18 -6.04 7.49
N ARG A 22 0.40 -6.71 8.33
CA ARG A 22 -0.17 -6.07 9.54
C ARG A 22 0.88 -5.67 10.58
N GLN A 23 2.00 -6.37 10.65
CA GLN A 23 3.03 -6.21 11.66
C GLN A 23 4.40 -5.94 11.04
N VAL A 24 4.44 -5.02 10.06
CA VAL A 24 5.71 -4.61 9.45
C VAL A 24 6.57 -3.96 10.55
N PRO A 25 7.85 -4.36 10.71
CA PRO A 25 8.79 -3.75 11.65
C PRO A 25 9.22 -2.36 11.14
N LEU A 26 8.30 -1.40 11.24
CA LEU A 26 8.55 -0.02 10.88
C LEU A 26 9.23 0.73 12.03
N PRO A 27 9.98 1.81 11.72
CA PRO A 27 10.39 2.78 12.74
C PRO A 27 9.18 3.22 13.56
N ARG A 28 9.31 3.32 14.90
CA ARG A 28 8.17 3.57 15.80
C ARG A 28 7.32 4.78 15.42
N ALA A 29 7.92 5.81 14.82
CA ALA A 29 7.24 7.01 14.34
C ALA A 29 6.30 6.77 13.14
N ALA A 30 6.55 5.75 12.31
CA ALA A 30 5.75 5.47 11.12
C ALA A 30 4.58 4.51 11.35
N GLY A 31 4.56 3.80 12.50
CA GLY A 31 3.52 2.83 12.85
C GLY A 31 2.09 3.37 12.76
N PRO A 32 1.78 4.55 13.33
CA PRO A 32 0.43 5.13 13.26
C PRO A 32 -0.02 5.46 11.84
N ALA A 33 0.85 6.08 11.03
CA ALA A 33 0.54 6.40 9.64
C ALA A 33 0.29 5.12 8.82
N TYR A 34 1.11 4.09 9.06
CA TYR A 34 0.93 2.79 8.41
C TYR A 34 -0.40 2.13 8.80
N ALA A 35 -0.78 2.15 10.07
CA ALA A 35 -2.04 1.58 10.54
C ALA A 35 -3.26 2.24 9.87
N VAL A 36 -3.22 3.56 9.66
CA VAL A 36 -4.26 4.29 8.92
C VAL A 36 -4.33 3.81 7.47
N LEU A 37 -3.19 3.73 6.78
CA LEU A 37 -3.15 3.27 5.39
C LEU A 37 -3.63 1.82 5.26
N PHE A 38 -3.22 0.94 6.18
CA PHE A 38 -3.69 -0.44 6.22
C PHE A 38 -5.21 -0.52 6.44
N ALA A 39 -5.75 0.27 7.36
CA ALA A 39 -7.20 0.35 7.56
C ALA A 39 -7.94 0.88 6.32
N GLY A 40 -7.34 1.85 5.63
CA GLY A 40 -7.82 2.33 4.33
C GLY A 40 -7.89 1.22 3.29
N ALA A 41 -6.80 0.46 3.11
CA ALA A 41 -6.76 -0.67 2.20
C ALA A 41 -7.76 -1.78 2.60
N ALA A 42 -7.88 -2.09 3.89
CA ALA A 42 -8.85 -3.08 4.38
C ALA A 42 -10.30 -2.64 4.14
N SER A 43 -10.58 -1.34 4.10
CA SER A 43 -11.92 -0.81 3.86
C SER A 43 -12.40 -0.94 2.41
N THR A 44 -11.49 -1.11 1.45
CA THR A 44 -11.83 -1.31 0.03
C THR A 44 -12.10 -2.78 -0.32
N LEU A 45 -11.74 -3.72 0.56
CA LEU A 45 -12.02 -5.14 0.38
C LEU A 45 -13.53 -5.42 0.41
N SER A 46 -13.97 -6.38 -0.40
CA SER A 46 -15.31 -6.97 -0.27
C SER A 46 -15.43 -7.76 1.04
N ALA A 47 -16.66 -8.05 1.47
CA ALA A 47 -16.89 -8.85 2.69
C ALA A 47 -16.23 -10.24 2.59
N GLU A 48 -16.31 -10.85 1.40
CA GLU A 48 -15.75 -12.18 1.15
C GLU A 48 -14.23 -12.18 1.13
N GLN A 49 -13.61 -11.19 0.47
CA GLN A 49 -12.15 -11.02 0.47
C GLN A 49 -11.60 -10.83 1.88
N ALA A 50 -12.24 -9.97 2.68
CA ALA A 50 -11.81 -9.74 4.06
C ALA A 50 -11.96 -10.99 4.95
N ARG A 51 -13.01 -11.80 4.71
CA ARG A 51 -13.23 -13.07 5.41
C ARG A 51 -12.13 -14.08 5.08
N LEU A 52 -11.80 -14.27 3.81
CA LEU A 52 -10.73 -15.16 3.35
C LEU A 52 -9.37 -14.77 3.94
N LEU A 53 -9.11 -13.46 4.02
CA LEU A 53 -7.86 -12.90 4.55
C LEU A 53 -7.85 -12.76 6.09
N ARG A 54 -8.97 -13.06 6.78
CA ARG A 54 -9.13 -12.87 8.23
C ARG A 54 -8.84 -11.44 8.69
N ILE A 55 -9.22 -10.46 7.87
CA ILE A 55 -9.04 -9.03 8.14
C ILE A 55 -10.37 -8.44 8.62
N ARG A 56 -10.33 -7.64 9.68
CA ARG A 56 -11.50 -6.88 10.11
C ARG A 56 -11.67 -5.65 9.21
N ARG A 57 -12.83 -5.54 8.56
CA ARG A 57 -13.18 -4.37 7.75
C ARG A 57 -13.55 -3.21 8.67
N THR A 58 -13.07 -2.03 8.31
CA THR A 58 -13.54 -0.77 8.88
C THR A 58 -14.37 -0.06 7.82
N PRO A 59 -15.52 0.55 8.16
CA PRO A 59 -16.33 1.26 7.18
C PRO A 59 -15.54 2.36 6.48
N LEU A 60 -15.68 2.46 5.15
CA LEU A 60 -14.98 3.45 4.33
C LEU A 60 -15.28 4.89 4.78
N ALA A 61 -16.50 5.16 5.24
CA ALA A 61 -16.89 6.49 5.75
C ALA A 61 -16.01 6.95 6.93
N VAL A 62 -15.52 6.01 7.74
CA VAL A 62 -14.67 6.29 8.91
C VAL A 62 -13.21 6.43 8.51
N THR A 63 -12.72 5.60 7.59
CA THR A 63 -11.30 5.58 7.21
C THR A 63 -10.92 6.64 6.19
N ARG A 64 -11.85 7.01 5.29
CA ARG A 64 -11.60 7.91 4.17
C ARG A 64 -10.99 9.26 4.54
N PRO A 65 -11.48 10.02 5.55
CA PRO A 65 -10.89 11.32 5.87
C PRO A 65 -9.45 11.18 6.39
N THR A 66 -9.21 10.22 7.28
CA THR A 66 -7.88 9.99 7.87
C THR A 66 -6.88 9.50 6.83
N VAL A 67 -7.31 8.60 5.93
CA VAL A 67 -6.48 8.10 4.82
C VAL A 67 -6.17 9.23 3.84
N ALA A 68 -7.16 10.04 3.47
CA ALA A 68 -6.95 11.19 2.58
C ALA A 68 -5.95 12.19 3.18
N ALA A 69 -6.06 12.48 4.48
CA ALA A 69 -5.09 13.33 5.18
C ALA A 69 -3.67 12.73 5.18
N ALA A 70 -3.54 11.43 5.46
CA ALA A 70 -2.25 10.75 5.43
C ALA A 70 -1.62 10.75 4.03
N LEU A 71 -2.40 10.47 2.99
CA LEU A 71 -1.94 10.53 1.60
C LEU A 71 -1.57 11.95 1.18
N GLY A 72 -2.33 12.97 1.62
CA GLY A 72 -2.01 14.38 1.40
C GLY A 72 -0.68 14.77 2.04
N ALA A 73 -0.45 14.39 3.30
CA ALA A 73 0.81 14.62 3.98
C ALA A 73 1.99 13.92 3.28
N LEU A 74 1.80 12.68 2.82
CA LEU A 74 2.80 11.98 2.02
C LEU A 74 3.07 12.66 0.68
N ALA A 75 2.03 13.16 -0.01
CA ALA A 75 2.19 13.90 -1.25
C ALA A 75 2.99 15.19 -1.05
N LEU A 76 2.78 15.90 0.06
CA LEU A 76 3.59 17.06 0.43
C LEU A 76 5.04 16.69 0.72
N ALA A 77 5.28 15.58 1.43
CA ALA A 77 6.63 15.12 1.76
C ALA A 77 7.42 14.63 0.54
N VAL A 78 6.78 13.91 -0.39
CA VAL A 78 7.40 13.41 -1.62
C VAL A 78 7.56 14.51 -2.68
N GLY A 79 6.68 15.51 -2.65
CA GLY A 79 6.61 16.57 -3.63
C GLY A 79 5.96 16.13 -4.95
N SER A 80 5.86 17.06 -5.90
CA SER A 80 5.11 16.89 -7.16
C SER A 80 5.77 15.98 -8.21
N GLN A 81 7.00 15.53 -7.97
CA GLN A 81 7.72 14.65 -8.90
C GLN A 81 8.30 13.44 -8.19
N SER A 82 7.96 12.25 -8.69
CA SER A 82 8.55 11.00 -8.23
C SER A 82 10.04 10.93 -8.60
N GLY A 83 10.87 10.37 -7.71
CA GLY A 83 12.29 10.16 -7.99
C GLY A 83 12.53 9.32 -9.26
N ALA A 84 11.63 8.36 -9.53
CA ALA A 84 11.64 7.57 -10.75
C ALA A 84 11.46 8.42 -12.01
N LEU A 85 10.52 9.36 -12.01
CA LEU A 85 10.28 10.26 -13.15
C LEU A 85 11.46 11.22 -13.36
N ARG A 86 12.06 11.73 -12.27
CA ARG A 86 13.30 12.53 -12.37
C ARG A 86 14.43 11.73 -13.02
N ASN A 87 14.66 10.49 -12.58
CA ASN A 87 15.68 9.62 -13.14
C ASN A 87 15.39 9.25 -14.60
N ALA A 88 14.14 8.97 -14.95
CA ALA A 88 13.73 8.70 -16.33
C ALA A 88 14.00 9.90 -17.24
N ARG A 89 13.63 11.11 -16.81
CA ARG A 89 13.94 12.34 -17.56
C ARG A 89 15.43 12.58 -17.71
N HIS A 90 16.21 12.36 -16.66
CA HIS A 90 17.66 12.48 -16.71
C HIS A 90 18.29 11.47 -17.69
N ARG A 91 17.73 10.25 -17.79
CA ARG A 91 18.17 9.26 -18.78
C ARG A 91 17.85 9.71 -20.21
N ILE A 92 16.63 10.20 -20.45
CA ILE A 92 16.22 10.71 -21.77
C ILE A 92 17.08 11.91 -22.18
N SER A 93 17.32 12.88 -21.27
CA SER A 93 18.15 14.04 -21.57
C SER A 93 19.59 13.65 -21.92
N ARG A 94 20.15 12.65 -21.24
CA ARG A 94 21.48 12.12 -21.60
C ARG A 94 21.53 11.47 -22.98
N LEU A 95 20.47 10.76 -23.38
CA LEU A 95 20.40 10.15 -24.71
C LEU A 95 20.26 11.20 -25.82
N ASN A 96 19.48 12.27 -25.58
CA ASN A 96 19.31 13.35 -26.55
C ASN A 96 20.55 14.23 -26.75
N VAL A 97 21.48 14.28 -25.78
CA VAL A 97 22.76 15.02 -25.92
C VAL A 97 23.84 14.19 -26.62
N ALA A 98 23.68 12.85 -26.65
CA ALA A 98 24.61 11.93 -27.29
C ALA A 98 24.22 11.56 -28.74
N ALA A 99 23.13 12.14 -29.25
CA ALA A 99 22.61 11.97 -30.61
C ALA A 99 22.78 13.27 -31.40
#